data_AF-A0A4S0MSY7-F1
#
_entry.id   AF-A0A4S0MSY7-F1
#
_cell.length_a   1.000
_cell.length_b   1.000
_cell.length_c   1.000
_cell.angle_alpha   90.00
_cell.angle_beta   90.00
_cell.angle_gamma   90.00
#
_symmetry.space_group_name_H-M   'P 1'
#
loop_
_entity.id
_entity.type
_entity.pdbx_description
1 polymer ?
#
loop_
_entity_poly.entity_id
_entity_poly.type
_entity_poly.pdbx_seq_one_letter_code
_entity_poly.pdbx_strand_id
1 'polypeptide(L)'
;GDSAIHLARGQSMTLAIAGTGHGMADRITIHAEDGVRGVATSGWRGRSFSFGRADAVTVLARSGAEADAAATLIANAVDLPGHPAIRRVPARDLAPDSDLGDRL
;
A
#
# COMPACT_ATOMS: atom_id res chain seq x y z
N GLY A 1 -1.09 -5.46 0.05
CA GLY A 1 -1.65 -6.55 -0.74
C GLY A 1 -2.04 -6.00 -2.08
N ASP A 2 -1.76 -6.75 -3.13
CA ASP A 2 -1.85 -6.33 -4.53
C ASP A 2 -2.71 -7.32 -5.34
N SER A 3 -3.37 -6.79 -6.36
CA SER A 3 -4.27 -7.53 -7.24
C SER A 3 -4.15 -7.01 -8.66
N ALA A 4 -4.01 -7.92 -9.62
CA ALA A 4 -4.20 -7.63 -11.04
C ALA A 4 -5.65 -7.84 -11.43
N ILE A 5 -6.17 -6.98 -12.32
CA ILE A 5 -7.59 -6.96 -12.70
C ILE A 5 -7.71 -7.03 -14.22
N HIS A 6 -8.59 -7.91 -14.69
CA HIS A 6 -9.05 -7.95 -16.07
C HIS A 6 -10.58 -7.79 -16.10
N LEU A 7 -11.07 -6.85 -16.90
CA LEU A 7 -12.49 -6.61 -17.12
C LEU A 7 -12.79 -6.61 -18.62
N ALA A 8 -13.76 -7.43 -19.03
CA ALA A 8 -14.29 -7.37 -20.39
C ALA A 8 -15.05 -6.06 -20.62
N ARG A 9 -15.20 -5.64 -21.89
CA ARG A 9 -15.90 -4.39 -22.25
C ARG A 9 -17.29 -4.31 -21.60
N GLY A 10 -17.61 -3.16 -21.00
CA GLY A 10 -18.88 -2.95 -20.31
C GLY A 10 -19.04 -3.66 -18.97
N GLN A 11 -18.01 -4.37 -18.48
CA GLN A 11 -18.00 -4.92 -17.13
C GLN A 11 -17.38 -3.94 -16.13
N SER A 12 -17.76 -4.10 -14.86
CA SER A 12 -17.22 -3.34 -13.75
C SER A 12 -16.97 -4.25 -12.55
N MET A 13 -16.06 -3.84 -11.67
CA MET A 13 -15.80 -4.49 -10.40
C MET A 13 -15.77 -3.46 -9.28
N THR A 14 -16.40 -3.78 -8.15
CA THR A 14 -16.35 -2.93 -6.95
C THR A 14 -15.42 -3.55 -5.92
N LEU A 15 -14.39 -2.80 -5.53
CA LEU A 15 -13.39 -3.21 -4.55
C LEU A 15 -13.65 -2.54 -3.21
N ALA A 16 -13.45 -3.30 -2.13
CA ALA A 16 -13.32 -2.73 -0.78
C ALA A 16 -11.98 -2.01 -0.65
N ILE A 17 -11.97 -0.83 -0.05
CA ILE A 17 -10.75 -0.15 0.39
C ILE A 17 -10.57 -0.44 1.88
N ALA A 18 -9.43 -1.02 2.24
CA ALA A 18 -9.10 -1.32 3.62
C ALA A 18 -8.31 -0.17 4.27
N GLY A 19 -8.37 -0.07 5.60
CA GLY A 19 -7.47 0.78 6.38
C GLY A 19 -7.87 2.25 6.48
N THR A 20 -9.10 2.62 6.12
CA THR A 20 -9.64 3.99 6.19
C THR A 20 -10.22 4.37 7.56
N GLY A 21 -10.25 3.44 8.52
CA GLY A 21 -10.93 3.62 9.80
C GLY A 21 -12.44 3.32 9.76
N HIS A 22 -13.04 3.15 8.58
CA HIS A 22 -14.45 2.77 8.39
C HIS A 22 -14.64 1.26 8.12
N GLY A 23 -13.68 0.42 8.50
CA GLY A 23 -13.70 -1.00 8.17
C GLY A 23 -13.52 -1.26 6.67
N MET A 24 -14.47 -1.99 6.05
CA MET A 24 -14.52 -2.24 4.60
C MET A 24 -15.72 -1.55 3.92
N ALA A 25 -16.22 -0.47 4.54
CA ALA A 25 -17.35 0.29 4.02
C ALA A 25 -16.97 1.11 2.78
N ASP A 26 -15.73 1.59 2.72
CA ASP A 26 -15.25 2.37 1.58
C ASP A 26 -15.10 1.46 0.35
N ARG A 27 -15.66 1.92 -0.77
CA ARG A 27 -15.75 1.17 -2.02
C ARG A 27 -15.31 2.04 -3.19
N ILE A 28 -14.63 1.42 -4.13
CA ILE A 28 -14.36 2.01 -5.44
C ILE A 28 -14.85 1.07 -6.52
N THR A 29 -15.57 1.60 -7.49
CA THR A 29 -15.99 0.87 -8.68
C THR A 29 -15.03 1.20 -9.81
N ILE A 30 -14.50 0.14 -10.43
CA ILE A 30 -13.63 0.22 -11.60
C ILE A 30 -14.41 -0.31 -12.79
N HIS A 31 -14.51 0.49 -13.83
CA HIS A 31 -15.06 0.12 -15.12
C HIS A 31 -13.95 -0.36 -16.06
N ALA A 32 -14.29 -1.21 -17.03
CA ALA A 32 -13.32 -1.69 -18.01
C ALA A 32 -12.63 -0.54 -18.77
N GLU A 33 -13.33 0.57 -18.92
CA GLU A 33 -12.95 1.78 -19.64
C GLU A 33 -11.95 2.66 -18.86
N ASP A 34 -11.81 2.49 -17.54
CA ASP A 34 -10.95 3.33 -16.69
C ASP A 34 -9.44 3.08 -16.90
N GLY A 35 -9.08 2.02 -17.63
CA GLY A 35 -7.67 1.65 -17.88
C GLY A 35 -6.93 1.11 -16.65
N VAL A 36 -7.60 0.97 -15.50
CA VAL A 36 -7.01 0.38 -14.28
C VAL A 36 -6.94 -1.14 -14.41
N ARG A 37 -5.74 -1.71 -14.23
CA ARG A 37 -5.48 -3.16 -14.25
C ARG A 37 -4.68 -3.65 -13.05
N GLY A 38 -4.29 -2.75 -12.16
CA GLY A 38 -3.63 -3.08 -10.90
C GLY A 38 -4.17 -2.26 -9.76
N VAL A 39 -4.32 -2.90 -8.61
CA VAL A 39 -4.64 -2.24 -7.33
C VAL A 39 -3.71 -2.79 -6.28
N ALA A 40 -3.13 -1.93 -5.47
CA ALA A 40 -2.33 -2.34 -4.33
C ALA A 40 -2.56 -1.45 -3.13
N THR A 41 -2.51 -2.04 -1.93
CA THR A 41 -2.61 -1.34 -0.66
C THR A 41 -1.37 -1.61 0.19
N SER A 42 -0.70 -0.55 0.64
CA SER A 42 0.45 -0.58 1.56
C SER A 42 0.16 0.21 2.83
N GLY A 43 0.79 -0.15 3.95
CA GLY A 43 0.59 0.51 5.24
C GLY A 43 1.44 -0.10 6.35
N TRP A 44 1.67 0.64 7.43
CA TRP A 44 2.62 0.26 8.50
C TRP A 44 2.17 -0.95 9.33
N ARG A 45 0.87 -1.30 9.30
CA ARG A 45 0.29 -2.43 10.04
C ARG A 45 0.44 -3.78 9.34
N GLY A 46 1.16 -3.81 8.21
CA GLY A 46 1.54 -5.04 7.54
C GLY A 46 2.59 -5.83 8.32
N ARG A 47 3.00 -6.95 7.74
CA ARG A 47 4.07 -7.82 8.27
C ARG A 47 5.47 -7.42 7.81
N SER A 48 5.58 -6.45 6.90
CA SER A 48 6.86 -5.96 6.36
C SER A 48 7.33 -4.73 7.12
N PHE A 49 8.65 -4.60 7.30
CA PHE A 49 9.25 -3.36 7.79
C PHE A 49 9.06 -2.24 6.77
N SER A 50 8.79 -1.03 7.26
CA SER A 50 8.56 0.16 6.44
C SER A 50 9.25 1.37 7.06
N PHE A 51 9.61 2.34 6.21
CA PHE A 51 10.20 3.61 6.66
C PHE A 51 9.13 4.60 7.10
N GLY A 52 7.93 4.51 6.51
CA GLY A 52 6.83 5.42 6.78
C GLY A 52 5.88 4.97 7.89
N ARG A 53 4.87 5.79 8.15
CA ARG A 53 3.82 5.56 9.15
C ARG A 53 2.40 5.70 8.59
N ALA A 54 2.22 5.65 7.27
CA ALA A 54 0.89 5.64 6.67
C ALA A 54 0.06 4.45 7.18
N ASP A 55 -1.13 4.71 7.72
CA ASP A 55 -2.05 3.63 8.14
C ASP A 55 -2.46 2.76 6.94
N ALA A 56 -2.82 3.37 5.82
CA ALA A 56 -3.04 2.71 4.54
C ALA A 56 -2.91 3.69 3.36
N VAL A 57 -2.35 3.20 2.25
CA VAL A 57 -2.30 3.86 0.94
C VAL A 57 -2.78 2.85 -0.08
N THR A 58 -3.84 3.17 -0.82
CA THR A 58 -4.34 2.34 -1.94
C THR A 58 -4.10 3.05 -3.26
N VAL A 59 -3.44 2.38 -4.20
CA VAL A 59 -3.14 2.90 -5.54
C VAL A 59 -3.87 2.06 -6.59
N LEU A 60 -4.49 2.74 -7.56
CA LEU A 60 -5.06 2.17 -8.78
C LEU A 60 -4.14 2.56 -9.94
N ALA A 61 -3.65 1.59 -10.72
CA ALA A 61 -2.71 1.83 -11.81
C ALA A 61 -2.98 0.94 -13.04
N ARG A 62 -2.24 1.17 -14.13
CA ARG A 62 -2.37 0.40 -15.39
C ARG A 62 -1.81 -1.02 -15.29
N SER A 63 -1.08 -1.34 -14.22
CA SER A 63 -0.57 -2.69 -13.95
C SER A 63 -0.47 -2.93 -12.45
N GLY A 64 -0.47 -4.20 -12.04
CA GLY A 64 -0.25 -4.59 -10.64
C GLY A 64 1.09 -4.11 -10.11
N ALA A 65 2.16 -4.27 -10.90
CA ALA A 65 3.51 -3.85 -10.52
C ALA A 65 3.62 -2.32 -10.29
N GLU A 66 3.01 -1.51 -11.16
CA GLU A 66 2.96 -0.05 -10.99
C GLU A 66 2.19 0.33 -9.71
N ALA A 67 1.06 -0.33 -9.45
CA ALA A 67 0.28 -0.09 -8.25
C ALA A 67 1.06 -0.45 -6.97
N ASP A 68 1.70 -1.62 -6.92
CA ASP A 68 2.42 -2.10 -5.74
C ASP A 68 3.66 -1.24 -5.42
N ALA A 69 4.46 -0.93 -6.44
CA ALA A 69 5.61 -0.05 -6.28
C ALA A 69 5.19 1.34 -5.81
N ALA A 70 4.17 1.94 -6.43
CA ALA A 70 3.67 3.26 -6.05
C ALA A 70 3.09 3.28 -4.64
N ALA A 71 2.27 2.28 -4.27
CA ALA A 71 1.69 2.19 -2.93
C ALA A 71 2.80 2.10 -1.86
N THR A 72 3.84 1.31 -2.11
CA THR A 72 4.98 1.19 -1.20
C THR A 72 5.79 2.48 -1.10
N LEU A 73 6.07 3.15 -2.21
CA LEU A 73 6.82 4.41 -2.21
C LEU A 73 6.06 5.52 -1.48
N ILE A 74 4.77 5.68 -1.78
CA ILE A 74 3.92 6.70 -1.14
C ILE A 74 3.77 6.40 0.35
N ALA A 75 3.50 5.15 0.74
CA ALA A 75 3.36 4.78 2.15
C ALA A 75 4.64 5.04 2.95
N ASN A 76 5.82 4.75 2.36
CA ASN A 76 7.11 5.02 2.99
C ASN A 76 7.45 6.51 3.07
N ALA A 77 6.94 7.33 2.15
CA ALA A 77 7.15 8.78 2.17
C ALA A 77 6.29 9.52 3.21
N VAL A 78 5.23 8.89 3.73
CA VAL A 78 4.43 9.43 4.83
C VAL A 78 5.18 9.25 6.14
N ASP A 79 5.72 10.33 6.67
CA ASP A 79 6.54 10.32 7.89
C ASP A 79 6.12 11.44 8.88
N LEU A 80 6.49 11.27 10.14
CA LEU A 80 6.34 12.21 11.24
C LEU A 80 7.69 12.37 11.97
N PRO A 81 8.64 13.13 11.38
CA PRO A 81 9.98 13.26 11.93
C PRO A 81 9.96 13.91 13.33
N GLY A 82 10.73 13.34 14.26
CA GLY A 82 10.84 13.85 15.62
C GLY A 82 9.61 13.61 16.50
N HIS A 83 8.60 12.86 16.03
CA HIS A 83 7.42 12.56 16.83
C HIS A 83 7.78 11.68 18.03
N PRO A 84 7.53 12.12 19.28
CA PRO A 84 8.06 11.45 20.48
C PRO A 84 7.51 10.03 20.70
N ALA A 85 6.35 9.72 20.13
CA ALA A 85 5.78 8.37 20.19
C ALA A 85 6.35 7.39 19.15
N ILE A 86 7.22 7.84 18.24
CA ILE A 86 7.77 7.01 17.16
C ILE A 86 9.25 6.76 17.45
N ARG A 87 9.60 5.48 17.68
CA ARG A 87 10.98 5.02 17.79
C ARG A 87 11.39 4.27 16.54
N ARG A 88 12.49 4.67 15.94
CA ARG A 88 13.10 4.04 14.77
C ARG A 88 14.25 3.15 15.19
N VAL A 89 14.37 1.99 14.56
CA VAL A 89 15.50 1.06 14.71
C VAL A 89 15.80 0.45 13.34
N PRO A 90 17.06 0.09 13.04
CA PRO A 90 17.39 -0.66 11.85
C PRO A 90 16.58 -1.95 11.77
N ALA A 91 16.12 -2.32 10.57
CA ALA A 91 15.34 -3.54 10.38
C ALA A 91 16.14 -4.79 10.78
N ARG A 92 17.46 -4.79 10.55
CA ARG A 92 18.37 -5.89 10.94
C ARG A 92 18.40 -6.18 12.44
N ASP A 93 18.12 -5.17 13.27
CA ASP A 93 18.10 -5.32 14.72
C ASP A 93 16.83 -6.06 15.19
N LEU A 94 15.81 -6.15 14.33
CA LEU A 94 14.55 -6.86 14.56
C LEU A 94 14.48 -8.18 13.80
N ALA A 95 15.00 -8.23 12.57
CA ALA A 95 15.10 -9.42 11.72
C ALA A 95 16.48 -9.44 11.05
N PRO A 96 17.44 -10.24 11.56
CA PRO A 96 18.83 -10.22 11.10
C PRO A 96 19.05 -10.49 9.61
N ASP A 97 18.09 -11.14 8.96
CA ASP A 97 18.06 -11.47 7.54
C ASP A 97 17.38 -10.39 6.67
N SER A 98 16.99 -9.26 7.25
CA SER A 98 16.36 -8.16 6.50
C SER A 98 17.33 -7.53 5.49
N ASP A 99 16.85 -7.43 4.25
CA ASP A 99 17.50 -6.76 3.13
C ASP A 99 17.56 -5.22 3.25
N LEU A 100 16.83 -4.63 4.21
CA LEU A 100 16.81 -3.18 4.44
C LEU A 100 18.07 -2.65 5.15
N GLY A 101 18.89 -3.51 5.74
CA GLY A 101 20.20 -3.16 6.29
C GLY A 101 20.15 -2.14 7.44
N ASP A 102 21.00 -1.12 7.39
CA ASP A 102 21.18 -0.09 8.44
C ASP A 102 20.26 1.14 8.24
N ARG A 103 19.33 1.08 7.28
CA ARG A 103 18.48 2.22 6.91
C ARG A 103 17.45 2.51 8.00
N LEU A 104 17.14 3.80 8.18
CA LEU A 104 16.16 4.32 9.14
C LEU A 104 15.08 5.16 8.46
#